data_AF-A0A081N332-F1
#
_entry.id   AF-A0A081N332-F1
#
_cell.length_a   1.000
_cell.length_b   1.000
_cell.length_c   1.000
_cell.angle_alpha   90.00
_cell.angle_beta   90.00
_cell.angle_gamma   90.00
#
_symmetry.space_group_name_H-M   'P 1'
#
loop_
_entity.id
_entity.type
_entity.pdbx_description
1 polymer ?
#
loop_
_entity_poly.entity_id
_entity_poly.type
_entity_poly.pdbx_seq_one_letter_code
_entity_poly.pdbx_strand_id
1 'polypeptide(L)'
;MSNIIHFRPAEEHKIRFEKRMEKAIQMAIEVVHGSGVVVNNVVYTIDDVVTYLTTDQENREELVSLLTSLLNAKFGDEVDNGVRRLNRFLINGTRELAFQLAGDALKAPLGKGA
;
A
#
# COMPACT_ATOMS: atom_id res chain seq x y z
N MET A 1 -6.76 13.80 43.21
CA MET A 1 -7.63 14.10 42.05
C MET A 1 -6.84 13.74 40.80
N SER A 2 -7.29 12.73 40.04
CA SER A 2 -6.57 12.23 38.87
C SER A 2 -6.84 13.13 37.66
N ASN A 3 -5.82 13.79 37.12
CA ASN A 3 -5.92 14.52 35.86
C ASN A 3 -5.98 13.50 34.72
N ILE A 4 -7.18 13.20 34.25
CA ILE A 4 -7.39 12.46 33.00
C ILE A 4 -6.94 13.38 31.87
N ILE A 5 -5.78 13.08 31.28
CA ILE A 5 -5.34 13.72 30.03
C ILE A 5 -6.31 13.24 28.95
N HIS A 6 -7.23 14.10 28.52
CA HIS A 6 -8.02 13.85 27.32
C HIS A 6 -7.09 13.90 26.10
N PHE A 7 -6.61 12.73 25.69
CA PHE A 7 -5.89 12.56 24.43
C PHE A 7 -6.89 12.68 23.27
N ARG A 8 -7.27 13.92 22.92
CA ARG A 8 -7.83 14.17 21.60
C ARG A 8 -6.65 14.14 20.62
N PRO A 9 -6.63 13.26 19.60
CA PRO A 9 -5.68 13.46 18.52
C PRO A 9 -5.97 14.85 17.96
N ALA A 10 -5.00 15.76 18.05
CA ALA A 10 -5.15 17.11 17.55
C ALA A 10 -5.56 17.02 16.07
N GLU A 11 -6.52 17.85 15.66
CA GLU A 11 -7.13 17.85 14.32
C GLU A 11 -6.11 17.81 13.16
N GLU A 12 -4.91 18.35 13.42
CA GLU A 12 -3.73 18.26 12.57
C GLU A 12 -3.24 16.84 12.25
N HIS A 13 -3.35 15.87 13.16
CA HIS A 13 -2.99 14.47 12.90
C HIS A 13 -3.96 13.84 11.90
N LYS A 14 -5.25 14.20 11.98
CA LYS A 14 -6.28 13.73 11.06
C LYS A 14 -6.04 14.29 9.65
N ILE A 15 -5.81 15.60 9.54
CA ILE A 15 -5.51 16.25 8.25
C ILE A 15 -4.23 15.67 7.62
N ARG A 16 -3.18 15.43 8.42
CA ARG A 16 -1.93 14.82 7.93
C ARG A 16 -2.16 13.38 7.43
N PHE A 17 -2.98 12.61 8.13
CA PHE A 17 -3.33 11.26 7.72
C PHE A 17 -4.12 11.26 6.40
N GLU A 18 -5.12 12.13 6.26
CA GLU A 18 -5.92 12.27 5.05
C GLU A 18 -5.07 12.65 3.83
N LYS A 19 -4.18 13.64 3.97
CA LYS A 19 -3.24 14.02 2.89
C LYS A 19 -2.30 12.88 2.49
N ARG A 20 -1.81 12.11 3.47
CA ARG A 20 -0.97 10.94 3.20
C ARG A 20 -1.75 9.86 2.47
N MET A 21 -3.01 9.64 2.86
CA MET A 21 -3.89 8.66 2.22
C MET A 21 -4.18 9.03 0.77
N GLU A 22 -4.52 10.28 0.50
CA GLU A 22 -4.75 10.79 -0.86
C GLU A 22 -3.51 10.60 -1.75
N LYS A 23 -2.34 10.97 -1.24
CA LYS A 23 -1.08 10.79 -1.96
C LYS A 23 -0.78 9.30 -2.22
N ALA A 24 -1.00 8.44 -1.24
CA ALA A 24 -0.80 7.00 -1.37
C ALA A 24 -1.74 6.40 -2.44
N ILE A 25 -3.00 6.83 -2.51
CA ILE A 25 -3.96 6.38 -3.52
C ILE A 25 -3.49 6.79 -4.92
N GLN A 26 -3.06 8.04 -5.10
CA GLN A 26 -2.54 8.51 -6.38
C GLN A 26 -1.33 7.69 -6.83
N MET A 27 -0.36 7.47 -5.93
CA MET A 27 0.85 6.69 -6.22
C MET A 27 0.50 5.24 -6.57
N ALA A 28 -0.45 4.62 -5.86
CA ALA A 28 -0.90 3.26 -6.15
C ALA A 28 -1.48 3.15 -7.57
N ILE A 29 -2.25 4.14 -8.02
CA ILE A 29 -2.81 4.18 -9.38
C ILE A 29 -1.68 4.30 -10.43
N GLU A 30 -0.71 5.20 -10.19
CA GLU A 30 0.43 5.39 -11.10
C GLU A 30 1.29 4.12 -11.23
N VAL A 31 1.54 3.41 -10.13
CA VAL A 31 2.26 2.13 -10.12
C VAL A 31 1.48 1.05 -10.89
N VAL A 32 0.17 0.90 -10.65
CA VAL A 32 -0.66 -0.09 -11.34
C VAL A 32 -0.75 0.17 -12.85
N HIS A 33 -0.72 1.43 -13.28
CA HIS A 33 -0.70 1.79 -14.69
C HIS A 33 0.68 1.69 -15.36
N GLY A 34 1.73 1.31 -14.61
CA GLY A 34 3.07 1.13 -15.15
C GLY A 34 3.85 2.43 -15.40
N SER A 35 3.33 3.59 -14.94
CA SER A 35 3.96 4.90 -15.13
C SER A 35 5.20 5.09 -14.25
N GLY A 36 5.32 4.30 -13.19
CA GLY A 36 6.34 4.46 -12.15
C GLY A 36 6.09 5.71 -11.29
N VAL A 37 6.60 5.68 -10.05
CA VAL A 37 6.44 6.78 -9.08
C VAL A 37 7.80 7.16 -8.53
N VAL A 38 8.14 8.45 -8.58
CA VAL A 38 9.42 8.95 -8.07
C VAL A 38 9.28 9.39 -6.61
N VAL A 39 10.05 8.79 -5.71
CA VAL A 39 10.18 9.19 -4.31
C VAL A 39 11.64 9.27 -3.94
N ASN A 40 12.10 10.41 -3.41
CA ASN A 40 13.50 10.63 -3.01
C ASN A 40 14.51 10.25 -4.11
N ASN A 41 14.23 10.62 -5.37
CA ASN A 41 15.02 10.29 -6.57
C ASN A 41 15.11 8.79 -6.92
N VAL A 42 14.29 7.94 -6.30
CA VAL A 42 14.15 6.52 -6.65
C VAL A 42 12.83 6.32 -7.38
N VAL A 43 12.85 5.55 -8.47
CA VAL A 43 11.66 5.19 -9.24
C VAL A 43 11.13 3.86 -8.71
N TYR A 44 9.87 3.85 -8.29
CA TYR A 44 9.15 2.66 -7.83
C TYR A 44 8.14 2.23 -8.89
N THR A 45 8.06 0.92 -9.14
CA THR A 45 7.29 0.29 -10.20
C THR A 45 6.47 -0.88 -9.67
N ILE A 46 5.78 -1.60 -10.57
CA ILE A 46 5.04 -2.81 -10.20
C ILE A 46 5.96 -3.94 -9.71
N ASP A 47 7.22 -3.98 -10.16
CA ASP A 47 8.19 -4.99 -9.71
C ASP A 47 8.56 -4.79 -8.24
N ASP A 48 8.58 -3.54 -7.77
CA ASP A 48 8.78 -3.21 -6.35
C ASP A 48 7.59 -3.66 -5.49
N VAL A 49 6.36 -3.63 -6.03
CA VAL A 49 5.18 -4.18 -5.36
C VAL A 49 5.31 -5.70 -5.22
N VAL A 50 5.74 -6.40 -6.28
CA VAL A 50 5.97 -7.85 -6.23
C VAL A 50 7.08 -8.17 -5.23
N THR A 51 8.16 -7.41 -5.24
CA THR A 51 9.28 -7.56 -4.30
C THR A 51 8.80 -7.34 -2.86
N TYR A 52 8.05 -6.28 -2.61
CA TYR A 52 7.45 -5.97 -1.31
C TYR A 52 6.56 -7.11 -0.80
N LEU A 53 5.64 -7.59 -1.63
CA LEU A 53 4.71 -8.68 -1.32
C LEU A 53 5.40 -10.03 -1.09
N THR A 54 6.62 -10.23 -1.60
CA THR A 54 7.34 -11.51 -1.49
C THR A 54 8.50 -11.49 -0.50
N THR A 55 8.87 -10.31 0.01
CA THR A 55 9.90 -10.14 1.03
C THR A 55 9.44 -10.70 2.38
N ASP A 56 8.18 -10.48 2.71
CA ASP A 56 7.56 -11.01 3.93
C ASP A 56 7.10 -12.47 3.73
N GLN A 57 7.38 -13.32 4.71
CA GLN A 57 7.06 -14.75 4.62
C GLN A 57 5.55 -15.01 4.59
N GLU A 58 4.77 -14.27 5.38
CA GLU A 58 3.32 -14.43 5.46
C GLU A 58 2.65 -14.04 4.14
N ASN A 59 3.01 -12.87 3.60
CA ASN A 59 2.51 -12.42 2.29
C ASN A 59 2.90 -13.39 1.17
N ARG A 60 4.11 -13.95 1.21
CA ARG A 60 4.55 -14.95 0.23
C ARG A 60 3.73 -16.24 0.32
N GLU A 61 3.47 -16.73 1.53
CA GLU A 61 2.63 -17.92 1.74
C GLU A 61 1.19 -17.69 1.28
N GLU A 62 0.62 -16.51 1.56
CA GLU A 62 -0.71 -16.14 1.08
C GLU A 62 -0.77 -16.07 -0.46
N LEU A 63 0.22 -15.42 -1.09
CA LEU A 63 0.30 -15.36 -2.55
C LEU A 63 0.39 -16.75 -3.18
N VAL A 64 1.25 -17.63 -2.65
CA VAL A 64 1.37 -19.02 -3.10
C VAL A 64 0.04 -19.77 -2.94
N SER A 65 -0.65 -19.59 -1.81
CA SER A 65 -1.95 -20.20 -1.56
C SER A 65 -3.03 -19.73 -2.56
N LEU A 66 -3.08 -18.42 -2.84
CA LEU A 66 -4.01 -17.83 -3.81
C LEU A 66 -3.76 -18.33 -5.23
N LEU A 67 -2.49 -18.36 -5.66
CA LEU A 67 -2.11 -18.86 -6.98
C LEU A 67 -2.37 -20.37 -7.11
N THR A 68 -2.05 -21.15 -6.09
CA THR A 68 -2.33 -22.60 -6.07
C THR A 68 -3.82 -22.88 -6.13
N SER A 69 -4.63 -22.11 -5.40
CA SER A 69 -6.09 -22.21 -5.45
C SER A 69 -6.63 -21.90 -6.85
N LEU A 70 -6.09 -20.87 -7.51
CA LEU A 70 -6.49 -20.47 -8.86
C LEU A 70 -6.11 -21.53 -9.91
N LEU A 71 -4.92 -22.12 -9.81
CA LEU A 71 -4.45 -23.18 -10.72
C LEU A 71 -5.26 -24.47 -10.59
N ASN A 72 -5.79 -24.76 -9.39
CA ASN A 72 -6.60 -25.94 -9.13
C ASN A 72 -8.11 -25.72 -9.34
N ALA A 73 -8.54 -24.46 -9.52
CA ALA A 73 -9.94 -24.13 -9.77
C ALA A 73 -10.39 -24.78 -11.07
N LYS A 74 -11.55 -25.45 -11.05
CA LYS A 74 -11.97 -26.24 -12.21
C LYS A 74 -12.44 -25.33 -13.33
N PHE A 75 -13.55 -24.59 -13.19
CA PHE A 75 -13.99 -23.51 -14.09
C PHE A 75 -15.11 -22.69 -13.40
N GLY A 76 -15.52 -21.56 -13.99
CA GLY A 76 -16.69 -20.79 -13.53
C GLY A 76 -16.43 -20.02 -12.24
N ASP A 77 -17.38 -20.08 -11.29
CA ASP A 77 -17.39 -19.25 -10.08
C ASP A 77 -16.14 -19.41 -9.20
N GLU A 78 -15.49 -20.56 -9.22
CA GLU A 78 -14.24 -20.80 -8.48
C GLU A 78 -13.08 -19.96 -9.02
N VAL A 79 -12.99 -19.86 -10.35
CA VAL A 79 -11.97 -19.03 -11.04
C VAL A 79 -12.23 -17.56 -10.76
N ASP A 80 -13.48 -17.11 -10.92
CA ASP A 80 -13.86 -15.70 -10.70
C ASP A 80 -13.58 -15.26 -9.26
N ASN A 81 -13.92 -16.10 -8.28
CA ASN A 81 -13.63 -15.83 -6.88
C ASN A 81 -12.12 -15.84 -6.59
N GLY A 82 -11.37 -16.77 -7.19
CA GLY A 82 -9.92 -16.82 -7.10
C GLY A 82 -9.26 -15.54 -7.63
N VAL A 83 -9.65 -15.10 -8.83
CA VAL A 83 -9.16 -13.86 -9.46
C VAL A 83 -9.50 -12.65 -8.59
N ARG A 84 -10.72 -12.55 -8.06
CA ARG A 84 -11.11 -11.44 -7.17
C ARG A 84 -10.27 -11.39 -5.90
N ARG A 85 -9.97 -12.54 -5.30
CA ARG A 85 -9.12 -12.63 -4.09
C ARG A 85 -7.68 -12.22 -4.41
N LEU A 86 -7.10 -12.74 -5.50
CA LEU A 86 -5.77 -12.37 -5.95
C LEU A 86 -5.68 -10.86 -6.24
N ASN A 87 -6.64 -10.30 -6.97
CA ASN A 87 -6.68 -8.87 -7.24
C ASN A 87 -6.76 -8.04 -5.96
N ARG A 88 -7.57 -8.45 -4.98
CA ARG A 88 -7.66 -7.76 -3.69
C ARG A 88 -6.33 -7.79 -2.95
N PHE A 89 -5.65 -8.93 -2.92
CA PHE A 89 -4.34 -9.09 -2.31
C PHE A 89 -3.30 -8.15 -2.96
N LEU A 90 -3.20 -8.16 -4.29
CA LEU A 90 -2.28 -7.29 -5.04
C LEU A 90 -2.57 -5.79 -4.85
N ILE A 91 -3.84 -5.39 -4.88
CA ILE A 91 -4.26 -4.00 -4.64
C ILE A 91 -3.91 -3.55 -3.22
N ASN A 92 -4.13 -4.42 -2.22
CA ASN A 92 -3.80 -4.10 -0.85
C ASN A 92 -2.28 -3.93 -0.65
N GLY A 93 -1.48 -4.84 -1.19
CA GLY A 93 -0.02 -4.71 -1.18
C GLY A 93 0.47 -3.43 -1.84
N THR A 94 -0.10 -3.08 -2.99
CA THR A 94 0.22 -1.83 -3.68
C THR A 94 -0.09 -0.61 -2.81
N ARG A 95 -1.26 -0.58 -2.17
CA ARG A 95 -1.67 0.52 -1.29
C ARG A 95 -0.77 0.65 -0.09
N GLU A 96 -0.38 -0.47 0.50
CA GLU A 96 0.50 -0.47 1.67
C GLU A 96 1.89 0.07 1.32
N LEU A 97 2.50 -0.43 0.25
CA LEU A 97 3.77 0.10 -0.26
C LEU A 97 3.64 1.60 -0.57
N ALA A 98 2.61 2.00 -1.32
CA ALA A 98 2.37 3.40 -1.65
C ALA A 98 2.19 4.27 -0.39
N PHE A 99 1.55 3.75 0.66
CA PHE A 99 1.39 4.46 1.93
C PHE A 99 2.72 4.63 2.68
N GLN A 100 3.59 3.62 2.67
CA GLN A 100 4.94 3.71 3.21
C GLN A 100 5.75 4.77 2.45
N LEU A 101 5.76 4.69 1.11
CA LEU A 101 6.46 5.62 0.23
C LEU A 101 5.94 7.06 0.35
N ALA A 102 4.61 7.26 0.46
CA ALA A 102 4.03 8.58 0.71
C ALA A 102 4.47 9.15 2.06
N GLY A 103 4.66 8.29 3.06
CA GLY A 103 5.25 8.68 4.34
C GLY A 103 6.67 9.20 4.17
N ASP A 104 7.48 8.54 3.35
CA ASP A 104 8.88 8.93 3.12
C ASP A 104 9.02 10.17 2.22
N ALA A 105 8.13 10.34 1.24
CA ALA A 105 8.03 11.58 0.45
C ALA A 105 7.71 12.80 1.33
N LEU A 106 6.84 12.62 2.34
CA LEU A 106 6.45 13.69 3.26
C LEU A 106 7.46 13.92 4.41
N LYS A 107 8.46 13.04 4.58
CA LYS A 107 9.59 13.24 5.50
C LYS A 107 10.69 14.14 4.92
N ALA A 108 10.60 14.56 3.66
CA ALA A 108 11.41 15.66 3.16
C ALA A 108 11.26 16.85 4.12
N PRO A 109 12.35 17.50 4.55
CA PRO A 109 12.27 18.53 5.58
C PRO A 109 11.23 19.55 5.14
N LEU A 110 10.19 19.71 5.96
CA LEU A 110 9.37 20.92 5.91
C LEU A 110 10.38 22.06 5.95
N GLY A 111 10.58 22.74 4.82
CA GLY A 111 11.68 23.65 4.62
C GLY A 111 11.86 24.51 5.86
N LYS A 112 12.97 24.34 6.57
CA LYS A 112 13.48 25.42 7.39
C LYS A 112 13.95 26.47 6.40
N GLY A 113 13.14 27.52 6.26
CA GLY A 113 13.54 28.85 5.80
C GLY A 113 14.31 28.94 4.49
N ALA A 114 13.68 29.54 3.49
CA ALA A 114 14.26 30.66 2.76
C ALA A 114 13.14 31.67 2.51
#